data_AF-A0A655JLE1-F1
#
_entry.id   AF-A0A655JLE1-F1
#
_cell.length_a   1.000
_cell.length_b   1.000
_cell.length_c   1.000
_cell.angle_alpha   90.00
_cell.angle_beta   90.00
_cell.angle_gamma   90.00
#
_symmetry.space_group_name_H-M   'P 1'
#
loop_
_entity.id
_entity.type
_entity.pdbx_description
1 polymer ?
#
loop_
_entity_poly.entity_id
_entity_poly.type
_entity_poly.pdbx_seq_one_letter_code
_entity_poly.pdbx_strand_id
1 'polypeptide(L)'
;MVEGLDVLDERLREVGADDLVLGQTDSERVFALITASIRARDGNESAGLIDALRWLAANVPIYAVNVLLSTATDVWALRYPESHELYILDRRGDGAPEFHLRSKRIRAHSTHLRERSSVVFATEPMDDNPRWRLLDAGELVHVDAALRVNRSLVLPDPPRHPIRREDLSEPVLHAQHTSA
;
A
#
# COMPACT_ATOMS: atom_id res chain seq x y z
N MET A 1 -7.10 -3.22 7.57
CA MET A 1 -7.74 -2.63 8.75
C MET A 1 -6.69 -2.30 9.80
N VAL A 2 -6.83 -1.12 10.42
CA VAL A 2 -6.11 -0.65 11.61
C VAL A 2 -7.15 -0.37 12.70
N GLU A 3 -6.90 -0.85 13.92
CA GLU A 3 -7.72 -0.55 15.10
C GLU A 3 -6.99 0.42 16.05
N GLY A 4 -7.56 0.69 17.23
CA GLY A 4 -6.97 1.66 18.17
C GLY A 4 -7.00 3.09 17.60
N LEU A 5 -8.11 3.46 16.94
CA LEU A 5 -8.24 4.75 16.26
C LEU A 5 -8.16 5.93 17.22
N ASP A 6 -8.45 5.74 18.50
CA ASP A 6 -8.24 6.73 19.56
C ASP A 6 -6.76 7.09 19.74
N VAL A 7 -5.87 6.10 19.71
CA VAL A 7 -4.41 6.29 19.78
C VAL A 7 -3.91 7.02 18.52
N LEU A 8 -4.43 6.63 17.35
CA LEU A 8 -4.11 7.30 16.09
C LEU A 8 -4.63 8.74 16.05
N ASP A 9 -5.85 8.99 16.54
CA ASP A 9 -6.46 10.33 16.58
C ASP A 9 -5.73 11.26 17.56
N GLU A 10 -5.24 10.75 18.70
CA GLU A 10 -4.33 11.51 19.58
C GLU A 10 -3.03 11.85 18.85
N ARG A 11 -2.42 10.87 18.18
CA ARG A 11 -1.19 11.11 17.43
C ARG A 11 -1.37 12.17 16.34
N LEU A 12 -2.49 12.13 15.62
CA LEU A 12 -2.81 13.11 14.60
C LEU A 12 -2.92 14.53 15.17
N ARG A 13 -3.50 14.69 16.36
CA ARG A 13 -3.51 15.97 17.08
C ARG A 13 -2.11 16.42 17.48
N GLU A 14 -1.27 15.52 18.01
CA GLU A 14 0.13 15.83 18.37
C GLU A 14 0.96 16.33 17.19
N VAL A 15 0.73 15.77 16.00
CA VAL A 15 1.45 16.16 14.77
C VAL A 15 0.72 17.23 13.95
N GLY A 16 -0.40 17.76 14.45
CA GLY A 16 -1.18 18.83 13.82
C GLY A 16 -1.75 18.46 12.45
N ALA A 17 -2.32 17.26 12.33
CA ALA A 17 -2.88 16.72 11.10
C ALA A 17 -4.28 16.10 11.27
N ASP A 18 -4.92 16.32 12.41
CA ASP A 18 -6.29 15.91 12.67
C ASP A 18 -7.30 16.60 11.75
N ASP A 19 -7.00 17.81 11.30
CA ASP A 19 -7.78 18.57 10.32
C ASP A 19 -7.82 17.94 8.92
N LEU A 20 -6.88 17.02 8.61
CA LEU A 20 -6.85 16.28 7.35
C LEU A 20 -7.85 15.12 7.30
N VAL A 21 -8.44 14.73 8.44
CA VAL A 21 -9.40 13.63 8.54
C VAL A 21 -10.82 14.20 8.50
N LEU A 22 -11.52 13.99 7.39
CA LEU A 22 -12.87 14.50 7.16
C LEU A 22 -13.95 13.41 7.28
N GLY A 23 -13.56 12.15 7.17
CA GLY A 23 -14.41 10.98 7.31
C GLY A 23 -14.08 10.11 8.53
N GLN A 24 -14.45 8.84 8.42
CA GLN A 24 -14.46 7.88 9.54
C GLN A 24 -13.57 6.66 9.30
N THR A 25 -12.87 6.58 8.17
CA THR A 25 -12.10 5.39 7.84
C THR A 25 -10.75 5.37 8.57
N ASP A 26 -10.26 4.17 8.80
CA ASP A 26 -8.90 3.93 9.25
C ASP A 26 -7.88 4.34 8.18
N SER A 27 -8.18 4.07 6.90
CA SER A 27 -7.34 4.43 5.76
C SER A 27 -7.09 5.95 5.65
N GLU A 28 -8.07 6.78 5.95
CA GLU A 28 -7.96 8.23 5.93
C GLU A 28 -7.05 8.75 7.05
N ARG A 29 -7.19 8.20 8.26
CA ARG A 29 -6.30 8.52 9.39
C ARG A 29 -4.86 8.09 9.13
N VAL A 30 -4.67 6.90 8.55
CA VAL A 30 -3.34 6.42 8.12
C VAL A 30 -2.76 7.38 7.07
N PHE A 31 -3.56 7.82 6.10
CA PHE A 31 -3.11 8.77 5.09
C PHE A 31 -2.77 10.16 5.65
N ALA A 32 -3.55 10.65 6.61
CA ALA A 32 -3.26 11.89 7.34
C ALA A 32 -1.92 11.79 8.09
N LEU A 33 -1.66 10.65 8.76
CA LEU A 33 -0.38 10.42 9.45
C LEU A 33 0.81 10.35 8.48
N ILE A 34 0.64 9.66 7.35
CA ILE A 34 1.65 9.63 6.27
C ILE A 34 1.93 11.06 5.79
N THR A 35 0.89 11.85 5.53
CA THR A 35 1.02 13.25 5.09
C THR A 35 1.78 14.10 6.11
N ALA A 36 1.43 13.99 7.39
CA ALA A 36 2.12 14.69 8.47
C ALA A 36 3.60 14.29 8.57
N SER A 37 3.88 12.99 8.45
CA SER A 37 5.24 12.46 8.52
C SER A 37 6.09 12.91 7.32
N ILE A 38 5.52 13.00 6.12
CA ILE A 38 6.20 13.56 4.94
C ILE A 38 6.53 15.04 5.17
N ARG A 39 5.59 15.84 5.69
CA ARG A 39 5.84 17.25 6.05
C ARG A 39 6.98 17.38 7.07
N ALA A 40 7.00 16.52 8.08
CA ALA A 40 8.05 16.50 9.11
C ALA A 40 9.43 16.02 8.60
N ARG A 41 9.48 15.39 7.42
CA ARG A 41 10.71 14.96 6.74
C ARG A 41 11.07 15.86 5.55
N ASP A 42 10.72 17.14 5.64
CA ASP A 42 11.00 18.17 4.62
C ASP A 42 10.48 17.81 3.22
N GLY A 43 9.34 17.12 3.16
CA GLY A 43 8.73 16.68 1.91
C GLY A 43 9.29 15.38 1.34
N ASN A 44 10.19 14.68 2.05
CA ASN A 44 10.70 13.38 1.60
C ASN A 44 9.64 12.28 1.76
N GLU A 45 9.05 11.84 0.65
CA GLU A 45 7.94 10.90 0.62
C GLU A 45 8.33 9.52 1.15
N SER A 46 9.48 9.00 0.72
CA SER A 46 10.00 7.71 1.19
C SER A 46 10.23 7.73 2.70
N ALA A 47 10.91 8.75 3.21
CA ALA A 47 11.21 8.85 4.64
C ALA A 47 9.93 9.05 5.47
N GLY A 48 9.01 9.89 5.01
CA GLY A 48 7.73 10.13 5.69
C GLY A 48 6.82 8.91 5.72
N LEU A 49 6.72 8.17 4.61
CA LEU A 49 5.98 6.91 4.56
C LEU A 49 6.56 5.87 5.51
N ILE A 50 7.89 5.71 5.53
CA ILE A 50 8.57 4.78 6.45
C ILE A 50 8.34 5.18 7.91
N ASP A 51 8.44 6.47 8.22
CA ASP A 51 8.24 6.99 9.58
C ASP A 51 6.83 6.75 10.09
N ALA A 52 5.81 7.07 9.28
CA ALA A 52 4.42 6.83 9.60
C ALA A 52 4.11 5.35 9.84
N LEU A 53 4.58 4.47 8.94
CA LEU A 53 4.31 3.03 9.06
C LEU A 53 5.06 2.39 10.22
N ARG A 54 6.27 2.86 10.55
CA ARG A 54 6.98 2.42 11.77
C ARG A 54 6.22 2.83 13.03
N TRP A 55 5.68 4.05 13.04
CA TRP A 55 4.85 4.50 14.16
C TRP A 55 3.59 3.63 14.28
N LEU A 56 2.88 3.37 13.17
CA LEU A 56 1.70 2.50 13.19
C LEU A 56 2.04 1.09 13.70
N ALA A 57 3.09 0.47 13.14
CA ALA A 57 3.54 -0.87 13.52
C ALA A 57 3.86 -0.98 15.02
N ALA A 58 4.35 0.09 15.64
CA ALA A 58 4.74 0.10 17.05
C ALA A 58 3.58 0.40 18.02
N ASN A 59 2.53 1.10 17.57
CA ASN A 59 1.58 1.75 18.49
C ASN A 59 0.12 1.32 18.34
N VAL A 60 -0.28 0.76 17.20
CA VAL A 60 -1.69 0.39 16.96
C VAL A 60 -1.86 -1.07 16.54
N PRO A 61 -3.01 -1.70 16.81
CA PRO A 61 -3.32 -3.01 16.27
C PRO A 61 -3.54 -2.98 14.76
N ILE A 62 -2.87 -3.89 14.03
CA ILE A 62 -2.90 -3.92 12.57
C ILE A 62 -3.28 -5.31 12.06
N TYR A 63 -4.34 -5.37 11.26
CA TYR A 63 -4.67 -6.53 10.43
C TYR A 63 -3.97 -6.47 9.07
N ALA A 64 -4.12 -5.35 8.35
CA ALA A 64 -3.57 -5.18 7.01
C ALA A 64 -3.52 -3.70 6.60
N VAL A 65 -2.39 -3.27 6.05
CA VAL A 65 -2.10 -1.93 5.53
C VAL A 65 -1.28 -2.11 4.24
N ASN A 66 -1.99 -2.13 3.11
CA ASN A 66 -1.37 -2.04 1.79
C ASN A 66 -1.50 -0.59 1.32
N VAL A 67 -0.39 0.05 0.97
CA VAL A 67 -0.35 1.45 0.56
C VAL A 67 0.10 1.53 -0.89
N LEU A 68 -0.64 2.29 -1.69
CA LEU A 68 -0.18 2.86 -2.94
C LEU A 68 -0.23 4.38 -2.80
N LEU A 69 0.93 5.03 -2.80
CA LEU A 69 1.07 6.48 -2.76
C LEU A 69 1.68 6.94 -4.07
N SER A 70 1.21 8.05 -4.62
CA SER A 70 1.75 8.60 -5.86
C SER A 70 1.91 10.11 -5.78
N THR A 71 3.00 10.62 -6.36
CA THR A 71 3.09 12.02 -6.78
C THR A 71 2.77 12.13 -8.27
N ALA A 72 3.07 13.27 -8.89
CA ALA A 72 2.93 13.44 -10.33
C ALA A 72 3.83 12.50 -11.15
N THR A 73 4.93 12.02 -10.58
CA THR A 73 5.97 11.28 -11.31
C THR A 73 6.38 9.95 -10.68
N ASP A 74 6.11 9.78 -9.39
CA ASP A 74 6.64 8.66 -8.62
C ASP A 74 5.52 7.89 -7.94
N VAL A 75 5.73 6.58 -7.75
CA VAL A 75 4.79 5.70 -7.04
C VAL A 75 5.54 4.90 -5.97
N TRP A 76 4.97 4.86 -4.77
CA TRP A 76 5.41 4.01 -3.68
C TRP A 76 4.35 2.96 -3.40
N ALA A 77 4.79 1.72 -3.25
CA ALA A 77 3.94 0.59 -2.89
C ALA A 77 4.54 -0.15 -1.69
N LEU A 78 3.69 -0.48 -0.72
CA LEU A 78 4.08 -1.26 0.45
C LEU A 78 2.95 -2.18 0.88
N ARG A 79 3.31 -3.40 1.29
CA ARG A 79 2.41 -4.41 1.84
C ARG A 79 2.80 -4.70 3.28
N TYR A 80 1.89 -4.54 4.25
CA TYR A 80 2.22 -4.80 5.66
C TYR A 80 0.99 -5.01 6.57
N PRO A 81 0.96 -6.00 7.47
CA PRO A 81 1.76 -7.23 7.45
C PRO A 81 1.33 -8.14 6.28
N GLU A 82 1.60 -9.44 6.35
CA GLU A 82 1.36 -10.39 5.27
C GLU A 82 -0.12 -10.69 4.95
N SER A 83 -1.08 -10.20 5.75
CA SER A 83 -2.48 -10.67 5.68
C SER A 83 -3.18 -10.43 4.34
N HIS A 84 -2.92 -9.33 3.64
CA HIS A 84 -3.46 -9.06 2.30
C HIS A 84 -2.37 -9.05 1.25
N GLU A 85 -2.69 -9.52 0.04
CA GLU A 85 -1.75 -9.60 -1.06
C GLU A 85 -1.62 -8.27 -1.82
N LEU A 86 -0.42 -8.01 -2.33
CA LEU A 86 -0.12 -6.92 -3.24
C LEU A 86 1.04 -7.37 -4.13
N TYR A 87 0.78 -7.49 -5.41
CA TYR A 87 1.73 -7.92 -6.42
C TYR A 87 2.26 -6.73 -7.21
N ILE A 88 3.44 -6.91 -7.78
CA ILE A 88 4.04 -6.06 -8.80
C ILE A 88 4.29 -6.87 -10.07
N LEU A 89 4.01 -6.26 -11.22
CA LEU A 89 4.46 -6.69 -12.52
C LEU A 89 5.29 -5.57 -13.15
N ASP A 90 6.58 -5.84 -13.34
CA ASP A 90 7.48 -4.97 -14.08
C ASP A 90 7.42 -5.32 -15.58
N ARG A 91 6.85 -4.41 -16.37
CA ARG A 91 6.66 -4.55 -17.82
C ARG A 91 7.67 -3.74 -18.63
N ARG A 92 8.81 -3.37 -18.03
CA ARG A 92 9.88 -2.70 -18.77
C ARG A 92 10.52 -3.66 -19.78
N GLY A 93 10.67 -3.19 -21.01
CA GLY A 93 11.36 -3.92 -22.09
C GLY A 93 10.73 -5.27 -22.45
N ASP A 94 9.44 -5.48 -22.17
CA ASP A 94 8.83 -6.80 -22.28
C ASP A 94 8.38 -7.20 -23.68
N GLY A 95 8.32 -6.25 -24.62
CA GLY A 95 7.88 -6.49 -26.00
C GLY A 95 6.49 -7.11 -26.10
N ALA A 96 5.71 -7.10 -25.02
CA ALA A 96 4.45 -7.83 -24.93
C ALA A 96 3.39 -7.07 -25.76
N PRO A 97 2.77 -7.70 -26.77
CA PRO A 97 1.95 -7.01 -27.75
C PRO A 97 0.63 -6.48 -27.16
N GLU A 98 0.29 -6.85 -25.93
CA GLU A 98 -0.98 -6.51 -25.30
C GLU A 98 -0.84 -6.11 -23.82
N PHE A 99 -1.46 -4.98 -23.48
CA PHE A 99 -1.80 -4.60 -22.11
C PHE A 99 -3.29 -4.88 -21.91
N HIS A 100 -3.60 -6.11 -21.50
CA HIS A 100 -4.95 -6.55 -21.17
C HIS A 100 -4.88 -7.38 -19.89
N LEU A 101 -5.20 -6.74 -18.79
CA LEU A 101 -5.18 -7.32 -17.46
C LEU A 101 -6.62 -7.61 -17.04
N ARG A 102 -6.85 -8.78 -16.47
CA ARG A 102 -8.17 -9.23 -16.07
C ARG A 102 -8.12 -10.03 -14.79
N SER A 103 -8.94 -9.63 -13.83
CA SER A 103 -9.37 -10.50 -12.74
C SER A 103 -10.85 -10.85 -12.86
N LYS A 104 -11.39 -11.53 -11.84
CA LYS A 104 -12.83 -11.86 -11.79
C LYS A 104 -13.72 -10.61 -11.85
N ARG A 105 -13.26 -9.49 -11.28
CA ARG A 105 -14.06 -8.26 -11.10
C ARG A 105 -13.59 -7.10 -11.96
N ILE A 106 -12.30 -7.04 -12.29
CA ILE A 106 -11.68 -5.88 -12.92
C ILE A 106 -11.09 -6.28 -14.27
N ARG A 107 -11.26 -5.42 -15.26
CA ARG A 107 -10.56 -5.52 -16.54
C ARG A 107 -9.92 -4.17 -16.85
N ALA A 108 -8.63 -4.18 -17.17
CA ALA A 108 -7.87 -3.00 -17.57
C ALA A 108 -7.24 -3.25 -18.95
N HIS A 109 -7.46 -2.33 -19.87
CA HIS A 109 -6.95 -2.39 -21.24
C HIS A 109 -6.32 -1.06 -21.61
N SER A 110 -5.19 -1.10 -22.34
CA SER A 110 -4.57 0.11 -22.88
C SER A 110 -3.86 -0.20 -24.18
N THR A 111 -4.14 0.58 -25.22
CA THR A 111 -3.38 0.52 -26.48
C THR A 111 -2.01 1.17 -26.33
N HIS A 112 -1.88 2.23 -25.53
CA HIS A 112 -0.61 2.93 -25.33
C HIS A 112 0.41 2.12 -24.53
N LEU A 113 -0.04 1.35 -23.54
CA LEU A 113 0.84 0.51 -22.72
C LEU A 113 1.21 -0.82 -23.39
N ARG A 114 0.76 -1.06 -24.63
CA ARG A 114 1.27 -2.17 -25.47
C ARG A 114 2.72 -1.91 -25.87
N GLU A 115 3.05 -0.67 -26.21
CA GLU A 115 4.36 -0.28 -26.76
C GLU A 115 5.22 0.47 -25.75
N ARG A 116 4.64 0.86 -24.61
CA ARG A 116 5.32 1.62 -23.56
C ARG A 116 5.59 0.75 -22.35
N SER A 117 6.78 0.92 -21.79
CA SER A 117 7.12 0.34 -20.50
C SER A 117 6.13 0.80 -19.43
N SER A 118 5.81 -0.10 -18.51
CA SER A 118 4.94 0.18 -17.37
C SER A 118 5.32 -0.67 -16.16
N VAL A 119 4.85 -0.27 -14.99
CA VAL A 119 4.88 -1.08 -13.77
C VAL A 119 3.46 -1.13 -13.26
N VAL A 120 2.99 -2.32 -12.91
CA VAL A 120 1.61 -2.54 -12.46
C VAL A 120 1.63 -3.07 -11.04
N PHE A 121 0.77 -2.52 -10.19
CA PHE A 121 0.46 -3.07 -8.88
C PHE A 121 -0.98 -3.56 -8.85
N ALA A 122 -1.20 -4.73 -8.27
CA ALA A 122 -2.53 -5.33 -8.17
C ALA A 122 -2.62 -6.22 -6.93
N THR A 123 -3.82 -6.40 -6.38
CA THR A 123 -4.04 -7.28 -5.22
C THR A 123 -3.98 -8.77 -5.58
N GLU A 124 -4.01 -9.11 -6.87
CA GLU A 124 -3.89 -10.47 -7.40
C GLU A 124 -3.20 -10.43 -8.77
N PRO A 125 -2.54 -11.50 -9.24
CA PRO A 125 -2.06 -11.58 -10.62
C PRO A 125 -3.23 -11.46 -11.61
N MET A 126 -3.08 -10.62 -12.62
CA MET A 126 -4.18 -10.29 -13.55
C MET A 126 -4.01 -10.88 -14.96
N ASP A 127 -2.96 -11.66 -15.19
CA ASP A 127 -2.72 -12.45 -16.39
C ASP A 127 -1.71 -13.56 -16.06
N ASP A 128 -1.38 -14.41 -17.04
CA ASP A 128 -0.44 -15.52 -16.86
C ASP A 128 1.03 -15.08 -16.94
N ASN A 129 1.34 -13.78 -16.82
CA ASN A 129 2.72 -13.30 -16.90
C ASN A 129 3.54 -13.84 -15.71
N PRO A 130 4.61 -14.64 -15.94
CA PRO A 130 5.36 -15.27 -14.86
C PRO A 130 6.16 -14.28 -14.01
N ARG A 131 6.23 -13.00 -14.42
CA ARG A 131 6.93 -11.93 -13.69
C ARG A 131 6.08 -11.26 -12.62
N TRP A 132 4.79 -11.61 -12.47
CA TRP A 132 4.04 -11.20 -11.29
C TRP A 132 4.76 -11.69 -10.03
N ARG A 133 5.07 -10.76 -9.14
CA ARG A 133 5.73 -11.06 -7.86
C ARG A 133 4.91 -10.47 -6.73
N LEU A 134 4.59 -11.29 -5.73
CA LEU A 134 4.05 -10.81 -4.46
C LEU A 134 5.10 -9.95 -3.75
N LEU A 135 4.74 -8.76 -3.28
CA LEU A 135 5.63 -7.95 -2.44
C LEU A 135 5.86 -8.68 -1.11
N ASP A 136 7.09 -8.66 -0.63
CA ASP A 136 7.39 -9.18 0.70
C ASP A 136 6.73 -8.28 1.76
N ALA A 137 6.30 -8.85 2.89
CA ALA A 137 5.73 -8.05 3.96
C ALA A 137 6.78 -7.07 4.50
N GLY A 138 6.44 -5.78 4.57
CA GLY A 138 7.34 -4.71 4.97
C GLY A 138 8.31 -4.24 3.89
N GLU A 139 8.20 -4.77 2.66
CA GLU A 139 8.93 -4.28 1.50
C GLU A 139 8.31 -2.97 1.00
N LEU A 140 9.14 -1.93 0.90
CA LEU A 140 8.84 -0.71 0.17
C LEU A 140 9.38 -0.84 -1.25
N VAL A 141 8.50 -0.64 -2.23
CA VAL A 141 8.86 -0.46 -3.63
C VAL A 141 8.65 0.99 -4.02
N HIS A 142 9.66 1.61 -4.62
CA HIS A 142 9.58 2.94 -5.21
C HIS A 142 9.83 2.84 -6.72
N VAL A 143 8.89 3.36 -7.50
CA VAL A 143 8.97 3.49 -8.96
C VAL A 143 9.18 4.97 -9.28
N ASP A 144 10.35 5.30 -9.82
CA ASP A 144 10.70 6.68 -10.17
C ASP A 144 10.08 7.13 -11.50
N ALA A 145 10.26 8.42 -11.83
CA ALA A 145 9.80 9.03 -13.09
C ALA A 145 10.31 8.34 -14.38
N ALA A 146 11.40 7.59 -14.30
CA ALA A 146 11.99 6.82 -15.40
C ALA A 146 11.60 5.33 -15.33
N LEU A 147 10.61 4.98 -14.50
CA LEU A 147 10.16 3.62 -14.19
C LEU A 147 11.25 2.75 -13.55
N ARG A 148 12.29 3.33 -12.93
CA ARG A 148 13.24 2.52 -12.15
C ARG A 148 12.57 2.01 -10.90
N VAL A 149 12.58 0.70 -10.73
CA VAL A 149 12.02 0.01 -9.56
C VAL A 149 13.12 -0.17 -8.53
N ASN A 150 13.06 0.58 -7.44
CA ASN A 150 13.90 0.40 -6.27
C ASN A 150 13.10 -0.34 -5.19
N ARG A 151 13.78 -1.23 -4.46
CA ARG A 151 13.15 -2.08 -3.45
C ARG A 151 13.98 -2.10 -2.19
N SER A 152 13.33 -2.02 -1.05
CA SER A 152 14.00 -2.05 0.25
C SER A 152 13.06 -2.63 1.31
N LEU A 153 13.57 -3.55 2.13
CA LEU A 153 12.86 -4.01 3.32
C LEU A 153 12.97 -2.94 4.40
N VAL A 154 11.86 -2.29 4.74
CA VAL A 154 11.85 -1.13 5.66
C VAL A 154 11.19 -1.43 7.01
N LEU A 155 10.37 -2.49 7.05
CA LEU A 155 9.68 -3.03 8.23
C LEU A 155 9.95 -4.55 8.30
N PRO A 156 11.11 -4.99 8.80
CA PRO A 156 11.46 -6.41 8.82
C PRO A 156 10.66 -7.24 9.83
N ASP A 157 10.09 -6.58 10.85
CA ASP A 157 9.36 -7.22 11.94
C ASP A 157 7.83 -7.04 11.76
N PRO A 158 7.02 -8.01 12.21
CA PRO A 158 5.56 -7.85 12.27
C PRO A 158 5.18 -6.70 13.22
N PRO A 159 3.95 -6.17 13.10
CA PRO A 159 3.49 -5.11 14.00
C PRO A 159 3.49 -5.63 15.43
N ARG A 160 3.71 -4.74 16.41
CA ARG A 160 3.72 -5.08 17.83
C ARG A 160 2.40 -5.69 18.29
N HIS A 161 1.31 -5.27 17.67
CA HIS A 161 -0.05 -5.71 17.95
C HIS A 161 -0.68 -6.28 16.67
N PRO A 162 -0.28 -7.48 16.21
CA PRO A 162 -0.86 -8.08 15.01
C PRO A 162 -2.28 -8.55 15.30
N ILE A 163 -3.22 -8.23 14.40
CA ILE A 163 -4.57 -8.80 14.41
C ILE A 163 -4.55 -9.99 13.46
N ARG A 164 -5.08 -11.14 13.89
CA ARG A 164 -5.23 -12.31 13.03
C ARG A 164 -6.62 -12.36 12.44
N ARG A 165 -6.78 -13.13 11.37
CA ARG A 165 -8.09 -13.35 10.73
C ARG A 165 -9.11 -13.93 11.72
N GLU A 166 -8.67 -14.81 12.62
CA GLU A 166 -9.49 -15.44 13.65
C GLU A 166 -10.02 -14.45 14.71
N ASP A 167 -9.38 -13.29 14.85
CA ASP A 167 -9.76 -12.26 15.82
C ASP A 167 -10.79 -11.26 15.25
N LEU A 168 -11.06 -11.33 13.94
CA LEU A 168 -11.96 -10.40 13.27
C LEU A 168 -13.43 -10.79 13.50
N SER A 169 -14.26 -9.81 13.81
CA SER A 169 -15.72 -9.99 13.83
C SER A 169 -16.26 -10.35 12.44
N GLU A 170 -17.37 -11.09 12.37
CA GLU A 170 -17.98 -11.49 11.09
C GLU A 170 -18.25 -10.32 10.11
N PRO A 171 -18.79 -9.16 10.55
CA PRO A 171 -19.00 -8.03 9.65
C PRO A 171 -17.68 -7.51 9.07
N VAL A 172 -16.62 -7.45 9.89
CA VAL A 172 -15.29 -7.01 9.47
C VAL A 172 -14.67 -8.01 8.49
N LEU A 173 -14.80 -9.31 8.75
CA LEU A 173 -14.35 -10.35 7.83
C LEU A 173 -14.98 -10.20 6.45
N HIS A 174 -16.29 -9.99 6.37
CA HIS A 174 -16.99 -9.79 5.10
C HIS A 174 -16.56 -8.51 4.37
N ALA A 175 -16.29 -7.43 5.11
CA ALA A 175 -15.81 -6.18 4.53
C ALA A 175 -14.38 -6.29 4.00
N GLN A 176 -13.50 -7.04 4.68
CA GLN A 176 -12.11 -7.24 4.26
C GLN A 176 -11.96 -8.30 3.16
N HIS A 177 -12.84 -9.30 3.17
CA HIS A 177 -12.84 -10.43 2.24
C HIS A 177 -14.21 -10.51 1.59
N THR A 178 -14.50 -9.57 0.68
CA THR A 178 -15.71 -9.69 -0.15
C THR A 178 -15.57 -10.99 -0.92
N SER A 179 -16.36 -12.01 -0.56
CA SER A 179 -16.30 -13.36 -1.13
C SER A 179 -16.25 -13.31 -2.65
N ALA A 180 -15.27 -14.01 -3.22
CA ALA A 180 -15.06 -14.14 -4.66
C ALA A 180 -16.11 -15.04 -5.34
#